data_AF-A0A6B0SAF0-F1
#
_entry.id   AF-A0A6B0SAF0-F1
#
_cell.length_a   1.000
_cell.length_b   1.000
_cell.length_c   1.000
_cell.angle_alpha   90.00
_cell.angle_beta   90.00
_cell.angle_gamma   90.00
#
_symmetry.space_group_name_H-M   'P 1'
#
loop_
_entity.id
_entity.type
_entity.pdbx_description
1 polymer ?
#
loop_
_entity_poly.entity_id
_entity_poly.type
_entity_poly.pdbx_seq_one_letter_code
_entity_poly.pdbx_strand_id
1 'polypeptide(L)'
;MAVLIILLLLQSCFRMLFSSLRSKTTAFTDDRIRTMSEVITGIRTVKMYAWEQSFIDLITRLRRNDISKILRISYLRGMNLASCLAVSKIKIFVTFITNELLDNLITASQVFVMVMLFEALRFSSTLYFPMAIENVSEAVVSMRRIKNFLLLDEIPQVSTQLPSEGEVMVDMQDFIAFWDEVTDLPFQDHDC
;
A
#
# COMPACT_ATOMS: atom_id res chain seq x y z
N MET A 1 -6.60 -34.93 -14.72
CA MET A 1 -7.10 -33.54 -14.97
C MET A 1 -7.69 -32.90 -13.71
N ALA A 2 -8.66 -33.52 -13.03
CA ALA A 2 -9.29 -32.93 -11.82
C ALA A 2 -8.29 -32.57 -10.69
N VAL A 3 -7.33 -33.46 -10.40
CA VAL A 3 -6.29 -33.24 -9.38
C VAL A 3 -5.43 -32.00 -9.70
N LEU A 4 -5.07 -31.79 -10.97
CA LEU A 4 -4.29 -30.62 -11.39
C LEU A 4 -5.10 -29.32 -11.21
N ILE A 5 -6.40 -29.34 -11.52
CA ILE A 5 -7.28 -28.18 -11.33
C ILE A 5 -7.41 -27.84 -9.85
N ILE A 6 -7.62 -28.83 -8.98
CA ILE A 6 -7.70 -28.64 -7.52
C ILE A 6 -6.38 -28.07 -6.98
N LEU A 7 -5.24 -28.60 -7.43
CA LEU A 7 -3.92 -28.10 -7.06
C LEU A 7 -3.68 -26.67 -7.55
N LEU A 8 -4.20 -26.28 -8.73
CA LEU A 8 -4.11 -24.91 -9.24
C LEU A 8 -5.00 -23.94 -8.44
N LEU A 9 -6.21 -24.34 -8.06
CA LEU A 9 -7.11 -23.55 -7.22
C LEU A 9 -6.52 -23.35 -5.81
N LEU A 10 -5.99 -24.42 -5.21
CA LEU A 10 -5.32 -24.37 -3.92
C LEU A 10 -4.10 -23.43 -3.97
N GLN A 11 -3.31 -23.48 -5.06
CA GLN A 11 -2.18 -22.56 -5.28
C GLN A 11 -2.60 -21.10 -5.35
N SER A 12 -3.71 -20.80 -6.00
CA SER A 12 -4.25 -19.43 -6.08
C SER A 12 -4.68 -18.92 -4.70
N CYS A 13 -5.30 -19.77 -3.88
CA CYS A 13 -5.68 -19.43 -2.51
C CYS A 13 -4.45 -19.09 -1.64
N PHE A 14 -3.44 -19.97 -1.63
CA PHE A 14 -2.19 -19.70 -0.91
C PHE A 14 -1.51 -18.41 -1.38
N ARG A 15 -1.57 -18.12 -2.69
CA ARG A 15 -0.99 -16.91 -3.28
C ARG A 15 -1.69 -15.64 -2.84
N MET A 16 -3.02 -15.65 -2.72
CA MET A 16 -3.77 -14.51 -2.16
C MET A 16 -3.39 -14.26 -0.70
N LEU A 17 -3.23 -15.33 0.10
CA LEU A 17 -2.77 -15.22 1.48
C LEU A 17 -1.38 -14.59 1.56
N PHE A 18 -0.44 -15.03 0.71
CA PHE A 18 0.91 -14.46 0.66
C PHE A 18 0.93 -13.01 0.15
N SER A 19 0.07 -12.65 -0.81
CA SER A 19 -0.09 -11.27 -1.27
C SER A 19 -0.55 -10.34 -0.14
N SER A 20 -1.48 -10.80 0.71
CA SER A 20 -1.89 -10.05 1.91
C SER A 20 -0.75 -9.84 2.92
N LEU A 21 0.13 -10.84 3.10
CA LEU A 21 1.30 -10.70 3.96
C LEU A 21 2.34 -9.71 3.37
N ARG A 22 2.45 -9.65 2.03
CA ARG A 22 3.32 -8.71 1.33
C ARG A 22 2.80 -7.27 1.43
N SER A 23 1.50 -7.03 1.23
CA SER A 23 0.91 -5.68 1.31
C SER A 23 1.06 -5.06 2.70
N LYS A 24 0.87 -5.86 3.76
CA LYS A 24 1.14 -5.43 5.15
C LYS A 24 2.59 -4.98 5.33
N THR A 25 3.51 -5.64 4.64
CA THR A 25 4.94 -5.37 4.71
C THR A 25 5.34 -4.10 3.96
N THR A 26 4.67 -3.76 2.85
CA THR A 26 4.94 -2.53 2.09
C THR A 26 4.47 -1.28 2.84
N ALA A 27 3.30 -1.33 3.48
CA ALA A 27 2.71 -0.20 4.22
C ALA A 27 3.61 0.37 5.34
N PHE A 28 4.37 -0.49 6.05
CA PHE A 28 5.30 -0.04 7.09
C PHE A 28 6.50 0.75 6.56
N THR A 29 6.86 0.58 5.28
CA THR A 29 8.01 1.29 4.70
C THR A 29 7.67 2.76 4.43
N ASP A 30 6.44 3.03 3.98
CA ASP A 30 5.99 4.37 3.63
C ASP A 30 5.79 5.26 4.87
N ASP A 31 5.27 4.70 5.96
CA ASP A 31 5.03 5.42 7.22
C ASP A 31 6.34 5.97 7.84
N ARG A 32 7.42 5.18 7.76
CA ARG A 32 8.76 5.59 8.19
C ARG A 32 9.29 6.77 7.38
N ILE A 33 9.13 6.73 6.05
CA ILE A 33 9.62 7.78 5.15
C ILE A 33 8.87 9.09 5.43
N ARG A 34 7.55 9.00 5.65
CA ARG A 34 6.71 10.16 6.00
C ARG A 34 7.15 10.81 7.30
N THR A 35 7.26 10.03 8.38
CA THR A 35 7.62 10.55 9.71
C THR A 35 8.98 11.24 9.69
N MET A 36 9.97 10.66 8.99
CA MET A 36 11.29 11.28 8.84
C MET A 36 11.26 12.57 8.01
N SER A 37 10.40 12.64 6.98
CA SER A 37 10.26 13.86 6.19
C SER A 37 9.68 15.02 6.99
N GLU A 38 8.69 14.78 7.85
CA GLU A 38 8.08 15.79 8.73
C GLU A 38 9.11 16.34 9.73
N VAL A 39 9.92 15.46 10.28
CA VAL A 39 11.01 15.81 11.19
C VAL A 39 12.05 16.72 10.51
N ILE A 40 12.42 16.43 9.26
CA ILE A 40 13.39 17.25 8.51
C ILE A 40 12.81 18.64 8.21
N THR A 41 11.53 18.72 7.84
CA THR A 41 10.85 19.99 7.60
C THR A 41 10.82 20.89 8.84
N GLY A 42 10.71 20.30 10.04
CA GLY A 42 10.67 21.02 11.32
C GLY A 42 12.04 21.38 11.94
N ILE A 43 13.17 21.10 11.28
CA ILE A 43 14.51 21.18 11.90
C ILE A 43 14.90 22.59 12.38
N ARG A 44 14.39 23.64 11.73
CA ARG A 44 14.71 25.04 12.08
C ARG A 44 14.23 25.40 13.49
N THR A 45 13.06 24.92 13.88
CA THR A 45 12.48 25.12 15.21
C THR A 45 13.34 24.44 16.27
N VAL A 46 13.76 23.19 16.02
CA VAL A 46 14.63 22.44 16.95
C VAL A 46 15.94 23.18 17.22
N LYS A 47 16.56 23.74 16.17
CA LYS A 47 17.78 24.54 16.30
C LYS A 47 17.55 25.87 17.00
N MET A 48 16.45 26.57 16.71
CA MET A 48 16.11 27.85 17.32
C MET A 48 15.91 27.74 18.85
N TYR A 49 15.35 26.62 19.30
CA TYR A 49 15.12 26.35 20.73
C TYR A 49 16.24 25.52 21.40
N ALA A 50 17.33 25.21 20.69
CA ALA A 50 18.43 24.36 21.16
C ALA A 50 17.98 22.99 21.73
N TRP A 51 16.88 22.43 21.20
CA TRP A 51 16.32 21.14 21.64
C TRP A 51 17.04 19.92 21.08
N GLU A 52 18.23 20.10 20.50
CA GLU A 52 18.96 19.07 19.74
C GLU A 52 19.17 17.79 20.56
N GLN A 53 19.57 17.89 21.83
CA GLN A 53 19.85 16.72 22.67
C GLN A 53 18.58 15.93 22.99
N SER A 54 17.51 16.59 23.43
CA SER A 54 16.22 15.93 23.70
C SER A 54 15.64 15.29 22.44
N PHE A 55 15.88 15.91 21.28
CA PHE A 55 15.43 15.40 19.99
C PHE A 55 16.23 14.20 19.51
N ILE A 56 17.55 14.17 19.74
CA ILE A 56 18.41 13.01 19.48
C ILE A 56 17.94 11.80 20.30
N ASP A 57 17.62 11.99 21.58
CA ASP A 57 17.13 10.91 22.44
C ASP A 57 15.75 10.40 21.99
N LEU A 58 14.88 11.29 21.52
CA LEU A 58 13.59 10.91 20.94
C LEU A 58 13.76 10.08 19.66
N ILE A 59 14.55 10.56 18.71
CA ILE A 59 14.84 9.87 17.44
C ILE A 59 15.48 8.51 17.71
N THR A 60 16.41 8.42 18.66
CA THR A 60 17.11 7.17 18.98
C THR A 60 16.14 6.10 19.51
N ARG A 61 15.18 6.50 20.36
CA ARG A 61 14.12 5.60 20.84
C ARG A 61 13.19 5.14 19.73
N LEU A 62 12.74 6.07 18.87
CA LEU A 62 11.91 5.75 17.70
C LEU A 62 12.64 4.79 16.76
N ARG A 63 13.90 5.07 16.44
CA ARG A 63 14.74 4.26 15.55
C ARG A 63 14.97 2.86 16.09
N ARG A 64 15.11 2.68 17.42
CA ARG A 64 15.23 1.35 18.03
C ARG A 64 13.95 0.52 17.82
N ASN A 65 12.78 1.13 17.99
CA ASN A 65 11.50 0.47 17.72
C ASN A 65 11.36 0.12 16.25
N ASP A 66 11.72 1.04 15.35
CA ASP A 66 11.67 0.82 13.91
C ASP A 66 12.60 -0.31 13.46
N ILE A 67 13.83 -0.37 13.97
CA ILE A 67 14.76 -1.48 13.65
C ILE A 67 14.18 -2.83 14.07
N SER A 68 13.53 -2.91 15.25
CA SER A 68 12.86 -4.14 15.69
C SER A 68 11.73 -4.56 14.75
N LYS A 69 10.89 -3.60 14.33
CA LYS A 69 9.83 -3.84 13.33
C LYS A 69 10.40 -4.29 11.99
N ILE A 70 11.46 -3.62 11.51
CA ILE A 70 12.15 -3.97 10.26
C ILE A 70 12.71 -5.39 10.31
N LEU A 71 13.33 -5.78 11.41
CA LEU A 71 13.85 -7.14 11.60
C LEU A 71 12.72 -8.18 11.53
N ARG A 72 11.60 -7.93 12.21
CA ARG A 72 10.43 -8.83 12.17
C ARG A 72 9.85 -8.95 10.77
N ILE A 73 9.76 -7.84 10.04
CA ILE A 73 9.31 -7.81 8.65
C ILE A 73 10.28 -8.58 7.75
N SER A 74 11.59 -8.38 7.92
CA SER A 74 12.63 -9.08 7.15
C SER A 74 12.56 -10.59 7.39
N TYR A 75 12.37 -11.01 8.64
CA TYR A 75 12.17 -12.42 8.99
C TYR A 75 10.92 -12.99 8.33
N LEU A 76 9.80 -12.27 8.38
CA LEU A 76 8.56 -12.69 7.73
C LEU A 76 8.71 -12.80 6.20
N ARG A 77 9.45 -11.87 5.57
CA ARG A 77 9.80 -11.94 4.14
C ARG A 77 10.65 -13.18 3.85
N GLY A 78 11.66 -13.47 4.68
CA GLY A 78 12.50 -14.65 4.54
C GLY A 78 11.71 -15.96 4.68
N MET A 79 10.87 -16.07 5.71
CA MET A 79 9.97 -17.22 5.91
C MET A 79 9.00 -17.40 4.74
N ASN A 80 8.45 -16.30 4.22
CA ASN A 80 7.55 -16.32 3.06
C ASN A 80 8.26 -16.92 1.83
N LEU A 81 9.47 -16.44 1.50
CA LEU A 81 10.25 -16.97 0.38
C LEU A 81 10.58 -18.46 0.56
N ALA A 82 11.02 -18.86 1.75
CA ALA A 82 11.31 -20.24 2.10
C ALA A 82 10.07 -21.15 2.00
N SER A 83 8.91 -20.68 2.50
CA SER A 83 7.66 -21.42 2.43
C SER A 83 7.19 -21.59 0.99
N CYS A 84 7.39 -20.60 0.12
CA CYS A 84 7.03 -20.72 -1.29
C CYS A 84 7.90 -21.75 -2.04
N LEU A 85 9.20 -21.81 -1.71
CA LEU A 85 10.12 -22.86 -2.19
C LEU A 85 9.62 -24.25 -1.76
N ALA A 86 9.31 -24.41 -0.48
CA ALA A 86 8.86 -25.69 0.09
C ALA A 86 7.53 -26.16 -0.50
N VAL A 87 6.52 -25.27 -0.55
CA VAL A 87 5.20 -25.57 -1.15
C VAL A 87 5.34 -26.01 -2.60
N SER A 88 6.26 -25.42 -3.37
CA SER A 88 6.48 -25.85 -4.76
C SER A 88 6.92 -27.30 -4.88
N LYS A 89 7.81 -27.76 -3.99
CA LYS A 89 8.30 -29.15 -4.00
C LYS A 89 7.26 -30.12 -3.44
N ILE A 90 6.54 -29.73 -2.38
CA ILE A 90 5.43 -30.53 -1.82
C ILE A 90 4.34 -30.77 -2.87
N LYS A 91 3.99 -29.78 -3.69
CA LYS A 91 3.01 -29.94 -4.78
C LYS A 91 3.42 -31.01 -5.79
N ILE A 92 4.69 -31.00 -6.21
CA ILE A 92 5.23 -31.98 -7.14
C ILE A 92 5.14 -33.38 -6.52
N PHE A 93 5.54 -33.52 -5.25
CA PHE A 93 5.46 -34.77 -4.51
C PHE A 93 4.02 -35.30 -4.42
N VAL A 94 3.07 -34.46 -4.00
CA VAL A 94 1.64 -34.83 -3.91
C VAL A 94 1.08 -35.24 -5.27
N THR A 95 1.50 -34.58 -6.35
CA THR A 95 1.04 -34.93 -7.71
C THR A 95 1.50 -36.32 -8.11
N PHE A 96 2.74 -36.69 -7.80
CA PHE A 96 3.25 -38.02 -8.12
C PHE A 96 2.60 -39.11 -7.28
N ILE A 97 2.47 -38.92 -5.97
CA ILE A 97 1.79 -39.86 -5.07
C ILE A 97 0.33 -40.07 -5.50
N THR A 98 -0.37 -38.99 -5.86
CA THR A 98 -1.76 -39.08 -6.32
C THR A 98 -1.87 -39.84 -7.65
N ASN A 99 -0.93 -39.65 -8.58
CA ASN A 99 -0.93 -40.37 -9.84
C ASN A 99 -0.64 -41.86 -9.68
N GLU A 100 0.26 -42.22 -8.76
CA GLU A 100 0.57 -43.61 -8.41
C GLU A 100 -0.65 -44.31 -7.79
N LEU A 101 -1.38 -43.61 -6.90
CA LEU A 101 -2.60 -44.13 -6.28
C LEU A 101 -3.76 -44.33 -7.27
N LEU A 102 -3.74 -43.63 -8.41
CA LEU A 102 -4.74 -43.78 -9.49
C LEU A 102 -4.35 -44.86 -10.51
N ASP A 103 -3.34 -45.69 -10.22
CA ASP A 103 -2.82 -46.76 -11.12
C ASP A 103 -2.41 -46.26 -12.51
N ASN A 104 -1.99 -45.00 -12.62
CA ASN A 104 -1.45 -44.48 -13.87
C ASN A 104 0.02 -44.91 -14.01
N LEU A 105 0.39 -45.51 -15.14
CA LEU A 105 1.79 -45.83 -15.46
C LEU A 105 2.61 -44.55 -15.61
N ILE A 106 3.38 -44.21 -14.57
CA ILE A 106 4.26 -43.04 -14.56
C ILE A 106 5.55 -43.39 -15.31
N THR A 107 5.74 -42.85 -16.51
CA THR A 107 6.98 -43.00 -17.27
C THR A 107 7.99 -41.91 -16.87
N ALA A 108 9.29 -42.24 -16.78
CA ALA A 108 10.34 -41.28 -16.44
C ALA A 108 10.36 -40.03 -17.35
N SER A 109 10.02 -40.18 -18.63
CA SER A 109 9.86 -39.06 -19.57
C SER A 109 8.76 -38.08 -19.13
N GLN A 110 7.60 -38.59 -18.70
CA GLN A 110 6.48 -37.76 -18.24
C GLN A 110 6.81 -37.02 -16.94
N VAL A 111 7.51 -37.68 -16.01
CA VAL A 111 8.00 -37.07 -14.76
C VAL A 111 8.90 -35.89 -15.08
N PHE A 112 9.87 -36.08 -15.97
CA PHE A 112 10.80 -35.04 -16.37
C PHE A 112 10.07 -33.82 -16.97
N VAL A 113 9.16 -34.05 -17.92
CA VAL A 113 8.36 -32.97 -18.53
C VAL A 113 7.51 -32.24 -17.49
N MET A 114 6.85 -32.96 -16.57
CA MET A 114 6.02 -32.35 -15.52
C MET A 114 6.85 -31.50 -14.55
N VAL A 115 8.01 -31.98 -14.10
CA VAL A 115 8.89 -31.22 -13.21
C VAL A 115 9.38 -29.94 -13.89
N MET A 116 9.79 -30.02 -15.16
CA MET A 116 10.20 -28.85 -15.94
C MET A 116 9.07 -27.83 -16.09
N LEU A 117 7.86 -28.31 -16.42
CA LEU A 117 6.69 -27.46 -16.55
C LEU A 117 6.30 -26.78 -15.22
N PHE A 118 6.33 -27.52 -14.11
CA PHE A 118 6.05 -26.97 -12.78
C PHE A 118 7.09 -25.92 -12.35
N GLU A 119 8.38 -26.13 -12.65
CA GLU A 119 9.42 -25.15 -12.33
C GLU A 119 9.31 -23.88 -13.21
N ALA A 120 8.93 -24.02 -14.49
CA ALA A 120 8.63 -22.87 -15.34
C ALA A 120 7.40 -22.08 -14.85
N LEU A 121 6.31 -22.79 -14.52
CA LEU A 121 5.09 -22.19 -13.98
C LEU A 121 5.31 -21.52 -12.63
N ARG A 122 6.25 -22.02 -11.83
CA ARG A 122 6.58 -21.47 -10.51
C ARG A 122 6.97 -19.99 -10.60
N PHE A 123 7.82 -19.61 -11.55
CA PHE A 123 8.23 -18.21 -11.71
C PHE A 123 7.02 -17.32 -12.04
N SER A 124 6.25 -17.69 -13.05
CA SER A 124 5.03 -16.99 -13.49
C SER A 124 4.00 -16.86 -12.36
N SER A 125 3.78 -17.94 -11.61
CA SER A 125 2.76 -18.01 -10.57
C SER A 125 3.16 -17.33 -9.28
N THR A 126 4.39 -17.51 -8.81
CA THR A 126 4.84 -16.99 -7.50
C THR A 126 5.26 -15.52 -7.58
N LEU A 127 5.90 -15.08 -8.66
CA LEU A 127 6.49 -13.74 -8.71
C LEU A 127 5.64 -12.76 -9.51
N TYR A 128 5.35 -13.09 -10.76
CA TYR A 128 4.70 -12.15 -11.68
C TYR A 128 3.23 -11.92 -11.34
N PHE A 129 2.50 -12.98 -10.97
CA PHE A 129 1.07 -12.84 -10.69
C PHE A 129 0.75 -11.99 -9.44
N PRO A 130 1.40 -12.18 -8.26
CA PRO A 130 1.16 -11.31 -7.12
C PRO A 130 1.59 -9.87 -7.38
N MET A 131 2.70 -9.69 -8.13
CA MET A 131 3.17 -8.36 -8.53
C MET A 131 2.15 -7.66 -9.43
N ALA A 132 1.57 -8.37 -10.39
CA ALA A 132 0.52 -7.81 -11.25
C ALA A 132 -0.71 -7.39 -10.44
N ILE A 133 -1.17 -8.21 -9.48
CA ILE A 133 -2.30 -7.87 -8.61
C ILE A 133 -1.98 -6.63 -7.76
N GLU A 134 -0.78 -6.56 -7.18
CA GLU A 134 -0.35 -5.42 -6.38
C GLU A 134 -0.32 -4.13 -7.21
N ASN A 135 0.29 -4.17 -8.40
CA ASN A 135 0.35 -3.02 -9.30
C ASN A 135 -1.05 -2.58 -9.76
N VAL A 136 -1.95 -3.52 -10.07
CA VAL A 136 -3.33 -3.19 -10.46
C VAL A 136 -4.09 -2.58 -9.27
N SER A 137 -3.95 -3.15 -8.08
CA SER A 137 -4.55 -2.60 -6.86
C SER A 137 -4.07 -1.17 -6.60
N GLU A 138 -2.76 -0.93 -6.70
CA GLU A 138 -2.17 0.38 -6.53
C GLU A 138 -2.62 1.38 -7.61
N ALA A 139 -2.71 0.94 -8.87
CA ALA A 139 -3.22 1.74 -9.96
C ALA A 139 -4.68 2.14 -9.75
N VAL A 140 -5.55 1.21 -9.30
CA VAL A 140 -6.97 1.50 -9.02
C VAL A 140 -7.12 2.52 -7.89
N VAL A 141 -6.34 2.38 -6.81
CA VAL A 141 -6.34 3.33 -5.70
C VAL A 141 -5.85 4.71 -6.16
N SER A 142 -4.79 4.74 -6.98
CA SER A 142 -4.22 5.98 -7.52
C SER A 142 -5.21 6.69 -8.45
N MET A 143 -5.86 5.96 -9.37
CA MET A 143 -6.90 6.51 -10.24
C MET A 143 -8.08 7.08 -9.44
N ARG A 144 -8.49 6.41 -8.35
CA ARG A 144 -9.54 6.93 -7.47
C ARG A 144 -9.15 8.26 -6.83
N ARG A 145 -7.90 8.41 -6.37
CA ARG A 145 -7.41 9.67 -5.79
C ARG A 145 -7.42 10.80 -6.82
N ILE A 146 -6.93 10.53 -8.03
CA ILE A 146 -6.94 11.51 -9.13
C ILE A 146 -8.37 11.92 -9.48
N LYS A 147 -9.29 10.95 -9.59
CA LYS A 147 -10.71 11.22 -9.83
C LYS A 147 -11.28 12.15 -8.75
N ASN A 148 -11.04 11.85 -7.47
CA ASN A 148 -11.56 12.67 -6.38
C ASN A 148 -10.97 14.09 -6.42
N PHE A 149 -9.69 14.25 -6.76
CA PHE A 149 -9.06 15.56 -6.90
C PHE A 149 -9.65 16.38 -8.05
N LEU A 150 -9.89 15.74 -9.21
CA LEU A 150 -10.48 16.41 -10.38
C LEU A 150 -11.98 16.75 -10.21
N LEU A 151 -12.64 16.17 -9.21
CA LEU A 151 -14.03 16.44 -8.86
C LEU A 151 -14.17 17.40 -7.67
N LEU A 152 -13.07 17.98 -7.19
CA LEU A 152 -13.13 19.03 -6.17
C LEU A 152 -13.82 20.28 -6.77
N ASP A 153 -14.56 20.99 -5.93
CA ASP A 153 -15.21 22.23 -6.33
C ASP A 153 -14.16 23.28 -6.72
N GLU A 154 -14.31 23.85 -7.91
CA GLU A 154 -13.46 24.93 -8.38
C GLU A 154 -13.88 26.25 -7.75
N ILE A 155 -12.90 27.03 -7.28
CA ILE A 155 -13.16 28.39 -6.80
C ILE A 155 -13.60 29.21 -8.00
N PRO A 156 -14.80 29.83 -7.98
CA PRO A 156 -15.27 30.63 -9.11
C PRO A 156 -14.28 31.76 -9.36
N GLN A 157 -13.72 31.82 -10.57
CA GLN A 157 -12.92 32.97 -10.99
C GLN A 157 -13.86 34.16 -11.18
N VAL A 158 -13.89 35.03 -10.19
CA VAL A 158 -14.47 36.36 -10.35
C VAL A 158 -13.54 37.13 -11.27
N SER A 159 -13.92 37.28 -12.55
CA SER A 159 -13.20 38.15 -13.47
C SER A 159 -13.38 39.60 -12.99
N THR A 160 -12.39 40.13 -12.28
CA THR A 160 -12.36 41.54 -11.92
C THR A 160 -12.24 42.34 -13.22
N GLN A 161 -13.34 42.91 -13.71
CA GLN A 161 -13.24 43.98 -14.68
C GLN A 161 -12.55 45.16 -13.98
N LEU A 162 -11.41 45.60 -14.49
CA LEU A 162 -10.74 46.80 -14.00
C LEU A 162 -11.73 47.97 -14.07
N PRO A 163 -12.05 48.65 -12.96
CA PRO A 163 -12.79 49.90 -13.04
C PRO A 163 -11.95 50.95 -13.77
N SER A 164 -12.58 51.70 -14.66
CA SER A 164 -12.01 52.93 -15.23
C SER A 164 -11.67 53.89 -14.09
N GLU A 165 -10.50 54.53 -14.19
CA GLU A 165 -9.87 55.40 -13.19
C GLU A 165 -10.87 56.25 -12.36
N GLY A 166 -10.85 56.09 -11.03
CA GLY A 166 -11.26 57.17 -10.10
C GLY A 166 -12.12 56.83 -8.88
N GLU A 167 -12.80 55.68 -8.80
CA GLU A 167 -13.65 55.34 -7.64
C GLU A 167 -13.05 54.20 -6.80
N VAL A 168 -13.34 54.24 -5.49
CA VAL A 168 -12.76 53.40 -4.43
C VAL A 168 -12.57 51.96 -4.91
N MET A 169 -11.32 51.52 -5.00
CA MET A 169 -10.97 50.28 -5.71
C MET A 169 -11.42 49.01 -4.96
N VAL A 170 -11.49 49.06 -3.63
CA VAL A 170 -12.07 48.00 -2.79
C VAL A 170 -12.61 48.66 -1.50
N ASP A 171 -13.93 48.59 -1.28
CA ASP A 171 -14.56 48.87 0.01
C ASP A 171 -15.20 47.56 0.51
N MET A 172 -14.99 47.23 1.78
CA MET A 172 -15.44 45.97 2.38
C MET A 172 -16.11 46.30 3.71
N GLN A 173 -17.44 46.19 3.75
CA GLN A 173 -18.24 46.37 4.97
C GLN A 173 -18.84 45.04 5.42
N ASP A 174 -18.81 44.81 6.75
CA ASP A 174 -19.40 43.67 7.44
C ASP A 174 -19.01 42.29 6.87
N PHE A 175 -17.72 42.09 6.56
CA PHE A 175 -17.20 40.82 6.05
C PHE A 175 -17.03 39.78 7.15
N ILE A 176 -17.66 38.61 6.95
CA ILE A 176 -17.52 37.44 7.82
C ILE A 176 -17.04 36.28 6.95
N ALA A 177 -15.97 35.61 7.40
CA ALA A 177 -15.44 34.43 6.73
C ALA A 177 -15.06 33.35 7.74
N PHE A 178 -15.29 32.10 7.34
CA PHE A 178 -14.95 30.91 8.11
C PHE A 178 -14.05 30.01 7.26
N TRP A 179 -13.13 29.32 7.92
CA TRP A 179 -12.19 28.40 7.27
C TRP A 179 -12.76 27.01 7.02
N ASP A 180 -13.85 26.65 7.71
CA ASP A 180 -14.56 25.39 7.57
C ASP A 180 -15.90 25.61 6.84
N GLU A 181 -16.34 24.65 6.04
CA GLU A 181 -17.72 24.60 5.50
C GLU A 181 -18.70 24.37 6.66
N VAL A 182 -19.06 25.45 7.35
CA VAL A 182 -20.13 25.42 8.34
C VAL A 182 -21.44 25.42 7.58
N THR A 183 -22.05 24.24 7.43
CA THR A 183 -23.47 24.11 7.06
C THR A 183 -24.29 25.03 7.97
N ASP A 184 -24.95 26.02 7.37
CA ASP A 184 -25.82 26.97 8.06
C ASP A 184 -26.85 26.22 8.93
N LEU A 185 -26.68 26.27 10.24
CA LEU A 185 -27.80 26.23 11.18
C LEU A 185 -27.92 27.65 11.73
N PRO A 186 -29.07 28.31 11.58
CA PRO A 186 -29.24 29.64 12.13
C PRO A 186 -29.11 29.54 13.65
N PHE A 187 -28.23 30.38 14.20
CA PHE A 187 -28.23 30.69 15.62
C PHE A 187 -29.64 31.14 15.99
N GLN A 188 -30.38 30.26 16.66
CA GLN A 188 -31.63 30.63 17.28
C GLN A 188 -31.24 31.39 18.55
N ASP A 189 -31.43 32.70 18.49
CA ASP A 189 -31.42 33.59 19.65
C ASP A 189 -32.26 32.94 20.76
N HIS A 190 -31.58 32.47 21.80
CA HIS A 190 -32.22 32.23 23.08
C HIS A 190 -31.84 33.38 24.00
N ASP A 191 -32.72 34.38 24.01
CA ASP A 191 -32.88 35.32 25.11
C ASP A 191 -32.93 34.54 26.45
N CYS A 192 -32.00 34.86 27.35
CA CYS A 192 -32.12 35.01 28.81
C CYS A 192 -30.76 35.30 29.44
#